data_AF-A0A2S6ULF3-F1
#
_entry.id   AF-A0A2S6ULF3-F1
#
_cell.length_a   1.000
_cell.length_b   1.000
_cell.length_c   1.000
_cell.angle_alpha   90.00
_cell.angle_beta   90.00
_cell.angle_gamma   90.00
#
_symmetry.space_group_name_H-M   'P 1'
#
loop_
_entity.id
_entity.type
_entity.pdbx_description
1 polymer ?
#
loop_
_entity_poly.entity_id
_entity_poly.type
_entity_poly.pdbx_seq_one_letter_code
_entity_poly.pdbx_strand_id
1 'polypeptide(L)'
;MTDSIHQLSMKYISEQDRILFRLGTKNNTEYQMWFTRRFVIILWNSLHTLLSLKTEIHHEDDSLAQEDKETLHSDSSSLKSEKAHDRDVVNSEQPEQPKTKELSSEAREALLGMQHQEAIRETNFKKPHKKDNTILTAKTGPLLIANGTVTNEENATTKINLIAFGGAKIQFVLTKKLLHAFCQLLISSTTKAKWGLKLTVGDGNIAPLADGKTNLH
;
A
#
# COMPACT_ATOMS: atom_id res chain seq x y z
N MET A 1 2.65 19.37 10.66
CA MET A 1 2.29 18.49 11.79
C MET A 1 1.39 17.40 11.22
N THR A 2 1.85 16.15 11.15
CA THR A 2 1.06 15.05 10.60
C THR A 2 0.36 14.36 11.77
N ASP A 3 -0.92 14.66 11.98
CA ASP A 3 -1.66 14.01 13.07
C ASP A 3 -1.86 12.53 12.75
N SER A 4 -1.56 11.68 13.73
CA SER A 4 -1.74 10.23 13.59
C SER A 4 -3.21 9.91 13.31
N ILE A 5 -3.44 9.15 12.24
CA ILE A 5 -4.77 8.72 11.83
C ILE A 5 -5.27 7.64 12.80
N HIS A 6 -6.51 7.77 13.24
CA HIS A 6 -7.16 6.79 14.10
C HIS A 6 -8.38 6.16 13.44
N GLN A 7 -9.05 6.87 12.51
CA GLN A 7 -10.32 6.42 11.94
C GLN A 7 -10.53 6.93 10.52
N LEU A 8 -11.04 6.06 9.65
CA LEU A 8 -11.37 6.34 8.26
C LEU A 8 -12.80 5.87 7.99
N SER A 9 -13.60 6.68 7.30
CA SER A 9 -14.86 6.22 6.73
C SER A 9 -15.16 6.89 5.40
N MET A 10 -15.81 6.16 4.50
CA MET A 10 -16.29 6.66 3.22
C MET A 10 -17.75 6.28 3.05
N LYS A 11 -18.59 7.28 2.74
CA LYS A 11 -20.01 7.07 2.47
C LYS A 11 -20.37 7.73 1.14
N TYR A 12 -20.94 6.96 0.22
CA TYR A 12 -21.54 7.53 -0.99
C TYR A 12 -22.85 8.26 -0.64
N ILE A 13 -23.03 9.45 -1.20
CA ILE A 13 -24.21 10.30 -1.08
C ILE A 13 -24.75 10.54 -2.49
N SER A 14 -25.90 9.93 -2.79
CA SER A 14 -26.51 9.92 -4.12
C SER A 14 -26.97 11.29 -4.58
N GLU A 15 -27.48 12.13 -3.67
CA GLU A 15 -28.03 13.44 -3.96
C GLU A 15 -26.97 14.39 -4.54
N GLN A 16 -25.71 14.19 -4.16
CA GLN A 16 -24.59 15.02 -4.62
C GLN A 16 -23.71 14.30 -5.65
N ASP A 17 -23.98 13.02 -5.91
CA ASP A 17 -23.12 12.07 -6.63
C ASP A 17 -21.66 12.11 -6.18
N ARG A 18 -21.44 12.07 -4.86
CA ARG A 18 -20.12 12.22 -4.22
C ARG A 18 -19.93 11.26 -3.07
N ILE A 19 -18.66 10.93 -2.81
CA ILE A 19 -18.27 10.18 -1.63
C ILE A 19 -17.85 11.18 -0.54
N LEU A 20 -18.49 11.10 0.63
CA LEU A 20 -18.04 11.76 1.84
C LEU A 20 -16.95 10.92 2.48
N PHE A 21 -15.72 11.40 2.42
CA PHE A 21 -14.60 10.84 3.16
C PHE A 21 -14.43 11.58 4.49
N ARG A 22 -14.42 10.81 5.59
CA ARG A 22 -14.18 11.33 6.94
C ARG A 22 -12.88 10.74 7.47
N LEU A 23 -12.01 11.61 7.94
CA LEU A 23 -10.70 11.28 8.48
C LEU A 23 -10.63 11.77 9.92
N GLY A 24 -10.65 10.83 10.86
CA GLY A 24 -10.49 11.09 12.29
C GLY A 24 -9.02 10.94 12.72
N THR A 25 -8.52 11.92 13.45
CA THR A 25 -7.16 11.93 14.00
C THR A 25 -7.15 11.54 15.48
N LYS A 26 -5.98 11.19 16.02
CA LYS A 26 -5.78 10.96 17.46
C LYS A 26 -6.05 12.20 18.33
N ASN A 27 -5.99 13.39 17.73
CA ASN A 27 -6.28 14.65 18.43
C ASN A 27 -7.77 14.93 18.55
N ASN A 28 -8.62 13.90 18.36
CA ASN A 28 -10.07 14.00 18.38
C ASN A 28 -10.58 15.05 17.37
N THR A 29 -9.85 15.25 16.27
CA THR A 29 -10.26 16.14 15.17
C THR A 29 -10.70 15.32 13.98
N GLU A 30 -11.62 15.88 13.19
CA GLU A 30 -12.15 15.23 12.00
C GLU A 30 -12.15 16.16 10.79
N TYR A 31 -11.55 15.68 9.69
CA TYR A 31 -11.70 16.28 8.37
C TYR A 31 -12.84 15.60 7.63
N GLN A 32 -13.71 16.40 7.00
CA GLN A 32 -14.73 15.91 6.10
C GLN A 32 -14.42 16.44 4.70
N MET A 33 -14.41 15.54 3.73
CA MET A 33 -13.97 15.83 2.37
C MET A 33 -14.91 15.18 1.36
N TRP A 34 -15.25 15.89 0.30
CA TRP A 34 -15.97 15.34 -0.83
C TRP A 34 -15.00 14.84 -1.89
N PHE A 35 -15.16 13.57 -2.27
CA PHE A 35 -14.51 12.97 -3.43
C PHE A 35 -15.53 12.84 -4.56
N THR A 36 -15.17 13.38 -5.73
CA THR A 36 -15.93 13.22 -6.97
C THR A 36 -15.46 11.99 -7.73
N ARG A 37 -16.29 11.48 -8.64
CA ARG A 37 -15.90 10.39 -9.55
C ARG A 37 -14.59 10.67 -10.28
N ARG A 38 -14.43 11.89 -10.83
CA ARG A 38 -13.19 12.30 -11.52
C ARG A 38 -11.99 12.27 -10.58
N PHE A 39 -12.12 12.80 -9.38
CA PHE A 39 -11.02 12.82 -8.41
C PHE A 39 -10.60 11.40 -8.01
N VAL A 40 -11.55 10.48 -7.80
CA VAL A 40 -11.24 9.09 -7.46
C VAL A 40 -10.44 8.39 -8.56
N ILE A 41 -10.75 8.65 -9.85
CA ILE A 41 -9.96 8.11 -10.97
C ILE A 41 -8.50 8.59 -10.90
N ILE A 42 -8.30 9.88 -10.68
CA ILE A 42 -6.95 10.48 -10.59
C ILE A 42 -6.18 9.88 -9.40
N LEU A 43 -6.80 9.87 -8.23
CA LEU A 43 -6.21 9.36 -7.01
C LEU A 43 -5.85 7.87 -7.14
N TRP A 44 -6.74 7.08 -7.76
CA TRP A 44 -6.54 5.65 -7.92
C TRP A 44 -5.29 5.33 -8.75
N ASN A 45 -5.09 6.05 -9.86
CA ASN A 45 -3.91 5.84 -10.69
C ASN A 45 -2.61 6.07 -9.90
N SER A 46 -2.57 7.12 -9.07
CA SER A 46 -1.40 7.39 -8.20
C SER A 46 -1.20 6.32 -7.12
N LEU A 47 -2.29 5.80 -6.53
CA LEU A 47 -2.22 4.72 -5.53
C LEU A 47 -1.72 3.42 -6.16
N HIS A 48 -2.22 3.07 -7.35
CA HIS A 48 -1.83 1.85 -8.05
C HIS A 48 -0.35 1.87 -8.40
N THR A 49 0.16 2.98 -8.95
CA THR A 49 1.60 3.14 -9.21
C THR A 49 2.43 2.91 -7.95
N LEU A 50 2.00 3.43 -6.80
CA LEU A 50 2.73 3.27 -5.55
C LEU A 50 2.67 1.85 -4.99
N LEU A 51 1.53 1.18 -5.10
CA LEU A 51 1.35 -0.19 -4.62
C LEU A 51 2.18 -1.18 -5.44
N SER A 52 2.23 -1.01 -6.76
CA SER A 52 3.06 -1.85 -7.65
C SER A 52 4.57 -1.68 -7.38
N LEU A 53 5.02 -0.49 -7.00
CA LEU A 53 6.43 -0.25 -6.63
C LEU A 53 6.82 -0.91 -5.28
N LYS A 54 5.85 -1.21 -4.42
CA LYS A 54 6.10 -1.71 -3.06
C LYS A 54 6.36 -3.22 -3.01
N THR A 55 5.99 -3.97 -4.06
CA THR A 55 6.13 -5.43 -4.10
C THR A 55 7.56 -5.90 -4.39
N GLU A 56 8.48 -5.01 -4.75
CA GLU A 56 9.85 -5.38 -5.16
C GLU A 56 10.88 -5.36 -4.02
N ILE A 57 10.51 -4.87 -2.83
CA ILE A 57 11.49 -4.56 -1.76
C ILE A 57 11.46 -5.56 -0.59
N HIS A 58 10.54 -6.54 -0.57
CA HIS A 58 10.55 -7.60 0.45
C HIS A 58 11.42 -8.79 0.02
N HIS A 59 12.73 -8.57 -0.13
CA HIS A 59 13.73 -9.60 0.16
C HIS A 59 14.19 -9.35 1.60
N GLU A 60 13.50 -9.96 2.57
CA GLU A 60 14.03 -10.02 3.93
C GLU A 60 15.15 -11.07 3.97
N ASP A 61 16.33 -10.62 4.39
CA ASP A 61 17.45 -11.44 4.86
C ASP A 61 16.99 -12.37 5.97
N ASP A 62 16.57 -13.59 5.62
CA ASP A 62 16.47 -14.70 6.57
C ASP A 62 17.61 -15.67 6.33
N SER A 63 18.81 -15.24 6.76
CA SER A 63 19.97 -16.11 6.92
C SER A 63 20.24 -16.26 8.41
N LEU A 64 19.51 -17.15 9.08
CA LEU A 64 19.93 -17.72 10.36
C LEU A 64 19.67 -19.23 10.38
N ALA A 65 20.65 -19.99 9.88
CA ALA A 65 20.91 -21.34 10.36
C ALA A 65 22.42 -21.58 10.35
N GLN A 66 23.01 -21.69 11.54
CA GLN A 66 23.94 -22.77 11.90
C GLN A 66 24.32 -22.67 13.38
N GLU A 67 23.59 -23.41 14.20
CA GLU A 67 24.27 -24.23 15.21
C GLU A 67 25.09 -25.28 14.43
N ASP A 68 26.39 -25.37 14.70
CA ASP A 68 27.07 -26.67 14.77
C ASP A 68 28.44 -26.54 15.46
N LYS A 69 28.72 -27.59 16.22
CA LYS A 69 29.71 -27.74 17.30
C LYS A 69 31.17 -27.75 16.85
N GLU A 70 32.02 -27.44 17.83
CA GLU A 70 33.45 -27.76 17.91
C GLU A 70 33.85 -29.11 17.29
N THR A 71 34.91 -29.11 16.47
CA THR A 71 36.00 -30.10 16.63
C THR A 71 37.34 -29.54 16.14
N LEU A 72 38.37 -29.89 16.90
CA LEU A 72 39.74 -29.42 16.97
C LEU A 72 40.68 -30.16 15.99
N HIS A 73 41.89 -29.60 15.77
CA HIS A 73 43.11 -30.15 15.15
C HIS A 73 43.21 -30.13 13.60
N SER A 74 44.36 -29.92 12.94
CA SER A 74 45.73 -29.55 13.30
C SER A 74 46.55 -29.41 12.00
N ASP A 75 47.57 -28.57 12.01
CA ASP A 75 48.86 -28.73 11.32
C ASP A 75 48.96 -28.95 9.79
N SER A 76 49.52 -27.89 9.16
CA SER A 76 50.80 -27.88 8.43
C SER A 76 50.93 -28.47 7.00
N SER A 77 51.52 -27.62 6.15
CA SER A 77 52.72 -27.88 5.32
C SER A 77 52.61 -28.18 3.81
N SER A 78 53.47 -27.41 3.09
CA SER A 78 54.32 -27.77 1.94
C SER A 78 53.84 -27.71 0.47
N LEU A 79 54.33 -26.66 -0.22
CA LEU A 79 55.24 -26.67 -1.39
C LEU A 79 55.16 -27.84 -2.41
N LYS A 80 54.97 -27.54 -3.72
CA LYS A 80 56.03 -27.37 -4.76
C LYS A 80 55.48 -27.27 -6.20
N SER A 81 56.22 -26.50 -7.03
CA SER A 81 56.54 -26.56 -8.49
C SER A 81 55.47 -26.99 -9.52
N GLU A 82 55.43 -26.60 -10.80
CA GLU A 82 56.41 -26.33 -11.86
C GLU A 82 55.64 -25.66 -13.04
N LYS A 83 56.02 -24.49 -13.55
CA LYS A 83 56.79 -24.21 -14.79
C LYS A 83 56.18 -24.62 -16.16
N ALA A 84 55.70 -23.59 -16.87
CA ALA A 84 55.88 -23.23 -18.29
C ALA A 84 55.17 -23.99 -19.45
N HIS A 85 54.43 -23.22 -20.25
CA HIS A 85 54.70 -22.87 -21.66
C HIS A 85 53.49 -23.01 -22.61
N ASP A 86 53.32 -21.93 -23.39
CA ASP A 86 52.71 -21.81 -24.72
C ASP A 86 51.18 -21.69 -24.90
N ARG A 87 50.82 -20.48 -25.37
CA ARG A 87 49.88 -20.15 -26.48
C ARG A 87 48.50 -20.80 -26.48
N ASP A 88 47.46 -19.99 -26.28
CA ASP A 88 46.73 -19.37 -27.40
C ASP A 88 45.56 -18.49 -26.92
N VAL A 89 45.19 -17.56 -27.78
CA VAL A 89 44.25 -16.45 -27.59
C VAL A 89 42.80 -16.94 -27.76
N VAL A 90 41.86 -16.25 -27.09
CA VAL A 90 40.39 -16.23 -27.32
C VAL A 90 39.59 -17.32 -26.58
N ASN A 91 39.10 -17.01 -25.39
CA ASN A 91 37.77 -16.41 -25.17
C ASN A 91 37.51 -16.38 -23.67
N SER A 92 37.24 -15.20 -23.12
CA SER A 92 36.82 -15.03 -21.74
C SER A 92 35.40 -15.57 -21.59
N GLU A 93 35.27 -16.82 -21.14
CA GLU A 93 34.06 -17.29 -20.46
C GLU A 93 33.92 -16.49 -19.18
N GLN A 94 33.16 -15.39 -19.25
CA GLN A 94 32.59 -14.77 -18.07
C GLN A 94 31.72 -15.83 -17.37
N PRO A 95 31.89 -16.06 -16.06
CA PRO A 95 30.94 -16.87 -15.31
C PRO A 95 29.57 -16.19 -15.41
N GLU A 96 28.59 -16.91 -15.95
CA GLU A 96 27.19 -16.49 -15.95
C GLU A 96 26.80 -16.11 -14.52
N GLN A 97 26.63 -14.80 -14.32
CA GLN A 97 26.08 -14.26 -13.10
C GLN A 97 24.68 -14.85 -12.87
N PRO A 98 24.32 -15.23 -11.64
CA PRO A 98 23.05 -15.88 -11.37
C PRO A 98 21.90 -14.92 -11.73
N LYS A 99 21.07 -15.33 -12.70
CA LYS A 99 19.77 -14.70 -13.00
C LYS A 99 18.97 -14.60 -11.70
N THR A 100 18.90 -13.40 -11.15
CA THR A 100 17.95 -13.04 -10.10
C THR A 100 16.57 -13.39 -10.65
N LYS A 101 15.86 -14.32 -10.01
CA LYS A 101 14.47 -14.65 -10.36
C LYS A 101 13.62 -13.41 -10.09
N GLU A 102 13.47 -12.55 -11.09
CA GLU A 102 12.41 -11.53 -11.08
C GLU A 102 11.08 -12.26 -10.90
N LEU A 103 10.38 -11.97 -9.80
CA LEU A 103 9.01 -12.44 -9.60
C LEU A 103 8.18 -12.04 -10.84
N SER A 104 7.46 -12.98 -11.43
CA SER A 104 6.58 -12.65 -12.57
C SER A 104 5.59 -11.55 -12.18
N SER A 105 5.11 -10.77 -13.14
CA SER A 105 4.07 -9.75 -12.89
C SER A 105 2.86 -10.33 -12.16
N GLU A 106 2.48 -11.56 -12.53
CA GLU A 106 1.42 -12.33 -11.87
C GLU A 106 1.73 -12.62 -10.40
N ALA A 107 2.96 -13.06 -10.08
CA ALA A 107 3.36 -13.32 -8.70
C ALA A 107 3.36 -12.04 -7.85
N ARG A 108 3.75 -10.89 -8.44
CA ARG A 108 3.71 -9.58 -7.76
C ARG A 108 2.27 -9.16 -7.43
N GLU A 109 1.35 -9.28 -8.38
CA GLU A 109 -0.07 -8.95 -8.18
C GLU A 109 -0.74 -9.89 -7.16
N ALA A 110 -0.43 -11.19 -7.20
CA ALA A 110 -0.94 -12.16 -6.23
C ALA A 110 -0.46 -11.82 -4.80
N LEU A 111 0.82 -11.49 -4.63
CA LEU A 111 1.37 -11.05 -3.35
C LEU A 111 0.70 -9.77 -2.85
N LEU A 112 0.45 -8.79 -3.73
CA LEU A 112 -0.25 -7.55 -3.38
C LEU A 112 -1.69 -7.82 -2.93
N GLY A 113 -2.37 -8.74 -3.61
CA GLY A 113 -3.70 -9.22 -3.24
C GLY A 113 -3.72 -9.89 -1.86
N MET A 114 -2.76 -10.76 -1.57
CA MET A 114 -2.61 -11.40 -0.25
C MET A 114 -2.38 -10.36 0.86
N GLN A 115 -1.45 -9.43 0.66
CA GLN A 115 -1.16 -8.34 1.61
C GLN A 115 -2.39 -7.45 1.87
N HIS A 116 -3.16 -7.17 0.83
CA HIS A 116 -4.40 -6.43 0.95
C HIS A 116 -5.44 -7.18 1.77
N GLN A 117 -5.63 -8.47 1.49
CA GLN A 117 -6.58 -9.31 2.23
C GLN A 117 -6.20 -9.42 3.71
N GLU A 118 -4.92 -9.65 4.01
CA GLU A 118 -4.40 -9.70 5.38
C GLU A 118 -4.63 -8.38 6.12
N ALA A 119 -4.27 -7.25 5.51
CA ALA A 119 -4.46 -5.93 6.10
C ALA A 119 -5.93 -5.60 6.40
N ILE A 120 -6.87 -6.02 5.55
CA ILE A 120 -8.30 -5.83 5.78
C ILE A 120 -8.78 -6.63 7.00
N ARG A 121 -8.36 -7.89 7.15
CA ARG A 121 -8.83 -8.76 8.25
C ARG A 121 -8.52 -8.17 9.62
N GLU A 122 -7.36 -7.55 9.75
CA GLU A 122 -6.90 -6.95 11.00
C GLU A 122 -7.46 -5.54 11.24
N THR A 123 -8.04 -4.91 10.22
CA THR A 123 -8.51 -3.52 10.32
C THR A 123 -9.94 -3.47 10.84
N ASN A 124 -10.15 -2.72 11.92
CA ASN A 124 -11.48 -2.48 12.48
C ASN A 124 -12.20 -1.31 11.77
N PHE A 125 -12.94 -1.61 10.71
CA PHE A 125 -13.72 -0.63 9.94
C PHE A 125 -15.07 -0.22 10.56
N LYS A 126 -15.53 -0.95 11.58
CA LYS A 126 -16.91 -0.85 12.07
C LYS A 126 -17.10 0.15 13.20
N LYS A 127 -16.04 0.73 13.76
CA LYS A 127 -16.22 1.73 14.80
C LYS A 127 -16.91 2.95 14.17
N PRO A 128 -18.11 3.36 14.65
CA PRO A 128 -18.69 4.63 14.26
C PRO A 128 -17.75 5.76 14.72
N HIS A 129 -17.71 6.87 13.97
CA HIS A 129 -16.95 8.03 14.41
C HIS A 129 -17.47 8.48 15.77
N LYS A 130 -16.55 8.73 16.72
CA LYS A 130 -16.92 9.30 18.01
C LYS A 130 -17.65 10.61 17.76
N LYS A 131 -18.82 10.79 18.38
CA LYS A 131 -19.65 11.99 18.22
C LYS A 131 -18.98 13.26 18.76
N ASP A 132 -17.94 13.08 19.58
CA ASP A 132 -17.22 14.17 20.25
C ASP A 132 -16.04 14.71 19.44
N ASN A 133 -15.80 14.23 18.21
CA ASN A 133 -14.73 14.75 17.38
C ASN A 133 -14.99 16.22 17.00
N THR A 134 -13.97 17.07 17.17
CA THR A 134 -13.97 18.44 16.64
C THR A 134 -13.89 18.39 15.12
N ILE A 135 -15.02 18.61 14.44
CA ILE A 135 -15.08 18.70 12.99
C ILE A 135 -14.39 19.99 12.55
N LEU A 136 -13.18 19.88 12.01
CA LEU A 136 -12.36 21.04 11.60
C LEU A 136 -12.99 21.81 10.42
N THR A 137 -13.93 21.16 9.74
CA THR A 137 -14.69 21.68 8.60
C THR A 137 -16.09 22.17 8.97
N ALA A 138 -16.42 22.25 10.27
CA ALA A 138 -17.77 22.58 10.74
C ALA A 138 -18.28 23.93 10.22
N LYS A 139 -17.39 24.93 10.09
CA LYS A 139 -17.74 26.28 9.63
C LYS A 139 -17.91 26.38 8.11
N THR A 140 -17.24 25.52 7.35
CA THR A 140 -17.17 25.60 5.88
C THR A 140 -17.94 24.48 5.18
N GLY A 141 -18.40 23.48 5.92
CA GLY A 141 -18.86 22.20 5.38
C GLY A 141 -17.70 21.36 4.81
N PRO A 142 -17.99 20.14 4.33
CA PRO A 142 -16.96 19.22 3.83
C PRO A 142 -16.22 19.81 2.62
N LEU A 143 -14.90 19.66 2.60
CA LEU A 143 -14.03 20.25 1.60
C LEU A 143 -14.07 19.46 0.29
N LEU A 144 -14.40 20.11 -0.81
CA LEU A 144 -14.36 19.49 -2.13
C LEU A 144 -12.91 19.33 -2.59
N ILE A 145 -12.44 18.09 -2.73
CA ILE A 145 -11.08 17.81 -3.17
C ILE A 145 -10.99 17.85 -4.69
N ALA A 146 -10.03 18.64 -5.18
CA ALA A 146 -9.80 18.86 -6.60
C ALA A 146 -8.57 18.11 -7.11
N ASN A 147 -7.52 18.02 -6.29
CA ASN A 147 -6.28 17.39 -6.66
C ASN A 147 -5.64 16.68 -5.45
N GLY A 148 -4.71 15.77 -5.72
CA GLY A 148 -3.93 15.13 -4.68
C GLY A 148 -2.68 14.47 -5.21
N THR A 149 -1.68 14.32 -4.34
CA THR A 149 -0.45 13.59 -4.63
C THR A 149 -0.26 12.50 -3.59
N VAL A 150 0.33 11.40 -4.04
CA VAL A 150 0.67 10.27 -3.19
C VAL A 150 2.17 10.06 -3.32
N THR A 151 2.88 10.08 -2.20
CA THR A 151 4.33 9.88 -2.15
C THR A 151 4.65 8.80 -1.12
N ASN A 152 5.62 7.95 -1.45
CA ASN A 152 6.22 7.05 -0.47
C ASN A 152 7.09 7.87 0.50
N GLU A 153 7.16 7.46 1.76
CA GLU A 153 7.97 8.08 2.80
C GLU A 153 8.85 7.01 3.46
N GLU A 154 9.97 7.45 4.07
CA GLU A 154 10.86 6.58 4.85
C GLU A 154 10.06 5.72 5.84
N ASN A 155 10.42 4.43 5.97
CA ASN A 155 9.72 3.42 6.76
C ASN A 155 8.41 2.86 6.15
N ALA A 156 8.30 2.84 4.82
CA ALA A 156 7.21 2.17 4.09
C ALA A 156 5.80 2.71 4.41
N THR A 157 5.71 3.98 4.81
CA THR A 157 4.46 4.72 4.94
C THR A 157 4.13 5.45 3.64
N THR A 158 2.89 5.90 3.51
CA THR A 158 2.39 6.59 2.33
C THR A 158 1.82 7.93 2.75
N LYS A 159 2.45 9.01 2.29
CA LYS A 159 1.95 10.37 2.50
C LYS A 159 0.97 10.72 1.39
N ILE A 160 -0.22 11.15 1.78
CA ILE A 160 -1.26 11.66 0.88
C ILE A 160 -1.40 13.15 1.15
N ASN A 161 -1.26 13.94 0.09
CA ASN A 161 -1.53 15.37 0.10
C ASN A 161 -2.76 15.62 -0.76
N LEU A 162 -3.78 16.26 -0.20
CA LEU A 162 -5.02 16.63 -0.89
C LEU A 162 -5.12 18.15 -0.96
N ILE A 163 -5.59 18.66 -2.09
CA ILE A 163 -5.82 20.08 -2.34
C ILE A 163 -7.32 20.25 -2.60
N ALA A 164 -7.98 20.99 -1.71
CA ALA A 164 -9.37 21.37 -1.87
C ALA A 164 -9.53 22.46 -2.94
N PHE A 165 -10.72 22.58 -3.51
CA PHE A 165 -11.03 23.61 -4.52
C PHE A 165 -10.78 25.05 -4.01
N GLY A 166 -10.95 25.29 -2.70
CA GLY A 166 -10.62 26.56 -2.05
C GLY A 166 -9.12 26.75 -1.71
N GLY A 167 -8.23 25.90 -2.19
CA GLY A 167 -6.78 25.97 -1.96
C GLY A 167 -6.29 25.38 -0.63
N ALA A 168 -7.21 25.00 0.27
CA ALA A 168 -6.84 24.34 1.52
C ALA A 168 -6.10 23.02 1.24
N LYS A 169 -4.95 22.84 1.89
CA LYS A 169 -4.12 21.63 1.76
C LYS A 169 -4.31 20.76 2.99
N ILE A 170 -4.59 19.47 2.77
CA ILE A 170 -4.75 18.47 3.82
C ILE A 170 -3.71 17.39 3.59
N GLN A 171 -2.84 17.15 4.57
CA GLN A 171 -1.79 16.13 4.51
C GLN A 171 -2.01 15.11 5.62
N PHE A 172 -1.87 13.84 5.28
CA PHE A 172 -1.88 12.75 6.24
C PHE A 172 -1.01 11.59 5.76
N VAL A 173 -0.55 10.76 6.69
CA VAL A 173 0.32 9.61 6.40
C VAL A 173 -0.38 8.33 6.80
N LEU A 174 -0.40 7.36 5.89
CA LEU A 174 -0.98 6.04 6.05
C LEU A 174 0.12 5.00 6.21
N THR A 175 -0.05 4.09 7.18
CA THR A 175 0.74 2.86 7.25
C THR A 175 0.32 1.90 6.14
N LYS A 176 1.12 0.85 5.87
CA LYS A 176 0.76 -0.21 4.89
C LYS A 176 -0.67 -0.73 5.12
N LYS A 177 -1.02 -1.05 6.37
CA LYS A 177 -2.37 -1.54 6.73
C LYS A 177 -3.46 -0.52 6.43
N LEU A 178 -3.27 0.73 6.85
CA LEU A 178 -4.24 1.81 6.61
C LEU A 178 -4.36 2.17 5.12
N LEU A 179 -3.31 2.01 4.32
CA LEU A 179 -3.34 2.20 2.87
C LEU A 179 -4.25 1.17 2.20
N HIS A 180 -4.12 -0.13 2.53
CA HIS A 180 -5.00 -1.16 2.00
C HIS A 180 -6.45 -0.96 2.47
N ALA A 181 -6.66 -0.55 3.72
CA ALA A 181 -7.95 -0.16 4.26
C ALA A 181 -8.58 1.00 3.47
N PHE A 182 -7.80 2.04 3.16
CA PHE A 182 -8.22 3.17 2.34
C PHE A 182 -8.61 2.75 0.91
N CYS A 183 -7.81 1.89 0.28
CA CYS A 183 -8.13 1.34 -1.05
C CYS A 183 -9.43 0.53 -1.03
N GLN A 184 -9.64 -0.30 -0.01
CA GLN A 184 -10.89 -1.05 0.14
C GLN A 184 -12.10 -0.13 0.32
N LEU A 185 -11.96 0.96 1.08
CA LEU A 185 -13.03 1.94 1.24
C LEU A 185 -13.35 2.66 -0.08
N LEU A 186 -12.35 2.96 -0.91
CA LEU A 186 -12.55 3.51 -2.26
C LEU A 186 -13.30 2.50 -3.17
N ILE A 187 -12.84 1.25 -3.23
CA ILE A 187 -13.49 0.19 -4.03
C ILE A 187 -14.94 0.00 -3.57
N SER A 188 -15.17 -0.12 -2.27
CA SER A 188 -16.50 -0.36 -1.70
C SER A 188 -17.45 0.81 -1.96
N SER A 189 -16.98 2.04 -1.76
CA SER A 189 -17.81 3.24 -1.93
C SER A 189 -18.14 3.52 -3.40
N THR A 190 -17.21 3.27 -4.32
CA THR A 190 -17.44 3.42 -5.77
C THR A 190 -18.33 2.32 -6.36
N THR A 191 -18.24 1.10 -5.82
CA THR A 191 -19.17 0.01 -6.14
C THR A 191 -20.58 0.35 -5.71
N LYS A 192 -20.75 0.85 -4.47
CA LYS A 192 -22.05 1.34 -3.96
C LYS A 192 -22.60 2.51 -4.79
N ALA A 193 -21.71 3.39 -5.25
CA ALA A 193 -22.06 4.50 -6.14
C ALA A 193 -22.43 4.06 -7.57
N LYS A 194 -22.17 2.80 -7.94
CA LYS A 194 -22.36 2.27 -9.30
C LYS A 194 -21.66 3.12 -10.37
N TRP A 195 -20.51 3.71 -10.03
CA TRP A 195 -19.75 4.55 -10.96
C TRP A 195 -19.08 3.76 -12.10
N GLY A 196 -19.18 2.42 -12.12
CA GLY A 196 -18.59 1.58 -13.17
C GLY A 196 -17.07 1.70 -13.26
N LEU A 197 -16.39 2.04 -12.15
CA LEU A 197 -14.95 2.11 -12.08
C LEU A 197 -14.38 0.72 -11.80
N LYS A 198 -13.37 0.30 -12.55
CA LYS A 198 -12.64 -0.95 -12.33
C LYS A 198 -11.47 -0.69 -11.39
N LEU A 199 -11.75 -0.61 -10.10
CA LEU A 199 -10.74 -0.41 -9.06
C LEU A 199 -10.38 -1.77 -8.44
N THR A 200 -9.13 -2.21 -8.56
CA THR A 200 -8.64 -3.52 -8.10
C THR A 200 -7.26 -3.42 -7.47
N VAL A 201 -7.05 -4.04 -6.30
CA VAL A 201 -5.73 -4.20 -5.69
C VAL A 201 -5.28 -5.65 -5.89
N GLY A 202 -4.15 -5.89 -6.55
CA GLY A 202 -3.73 -7.24 -6.94
C GLY A 202 -4.57 -7.80 -8.11
N ASP A 203 -4.70 -9.13 -8.16
CA ASP A 203 -5.40 -9.93 -9.20
C ASP A 203 -6.91 -9.60 -9.39
N GLY A 204 -7.44 -8.58 -8.73
CA GLY A 204 -8.83 -8.14 -8.88
C GLY A 204 -9.89 -9.09 -8.30
N ASN A 205 -9.47 -10.24 -7.74
CA ASN A 205 -10.35 -11.24 -7.17
C ASN A 205 -10.67 -10.98 -5.68
N ILE A 206 -10.88 -9.72 -5.31
CA ILE A 206 -11.36 -9.37 -3.97
C ILE A 206 -12.88 -9.47 -4.04
N ALA A 207 -13.42 -10.60 -3.58
CA ALA A 207 -14.85 -10.76 -3.38
C ALA A 207 -15.37 -9.53 -2.61
N PRO A 208 -16.44 -8.85 -3.09
CA PRO A 208 -17.05 -7.77 -2.32
C PRO A 208 -17.36 -8.33 -0.94
N LEU A 209 -16.97 -7.61 0.12
CA LEU A 209 -17.48 -7.88 1.45
C LEU A 209 -19.01 -7.84 1.32
N ALA A 210 -19.62 -9.03 1.30
CA ALA A 210 -21.06 -9.17 1.15
C ALA A 210 -21.71 -8.36 2.28
N ASP A 211 -22.32 -7.24 1.91
CA ASP A 211 -23.18 -6.49 2.81
C ASP A 211 -24.27 -7.47 3.27
N GLY A 212 -24.15 -7.87 4.53
CA GLY A 212 -25.06 -8.82 5.14
C GLY A 212 -26.48 -8.30 5.12
N LYS A 213 -27.32 -9.05 4.40
CA LYS A 213 -28.76 -9.27 4.62
C LYS A 213 -29.69 -8.10 4.30
N THR A 214 -30.22 -8.16 3.09
CA THR A 214 -31.66 -7.94 2.86
C THR A 214 -32.46 -8.80 3.84
N ASN A 215 -33.25 -8.17 4.71
CA ASN A 215 -34.47 -8.78 5.21
C ASN A 215 -35.60 -7.79 5.00
N LEU A 216 -36.34 -8.08 3.94
CA LEU A 216 -37.71 -7.71 3.74
C LEU A 216 -38.56 -8.51 4.74
N HIS A 217 -39.36 -7.81 5.54
CA HIS A 217 -40.71 -8.22 5.97
C HIS A 217 -41.50 -6.96 6.27
#